data_AF-A0A2V6DD09-F1
#
_entry.id   AF-A0A2V6DD09-F1
#
_cell.length_a   1.000
_cell.length_b   1.000
_cell.length_c   1.000
_cell.angle_alpha   90.00
_cell.angle_beta   90.00
_cell.angle_gamma   90.00
#
_symmetry.space_group_name_H-M   'P 1'
#
loop_
_entity.id
_entity.type
_entity.pdbx_description
1 polymer ?
#
loop_
_entity_poly.entity_id
_entity_poly.type
_entity_poly.pdbx_seq_one_letter_code
_entity_poly.pdbx_strand_id
1 'polypeptide(L)'
;MPDAFRAEAEEVLAAEKQILAQERRLLEQRSAAHKIRIHGDFHLGQALHTGRDFIFLDFEGEPARPLGERKLKRSALRDVAGMMRSFQYAAYSALWQPAMRQEDVPFLEKWADVWYREMSSTFLQSYLAATPDALFIPRNEADLRIALEAYLLDKAVYEIGYELNHRPDWVVIPIRGIKHILKSG
;
A
#
# COMPACT_ATOMS: atom_id res chain seq x y z
N MET A 1 12.24 -14.22 11.55
CA MET A 1 11.94 -14.16 10.11
C MET A 1 12.42 -15.46 9.48
N PRO A 2 11.67 -16.07 8.54
CA PRO A 2 12.10 -17.27 7.83
C PRO A 2 13.42 -17.05 7.07
N ASP A 3 14.34 -18.02 7.10
CA ASP A 3 15.65 -17.91 6.45
C ASP A 3 15.55 -17.75 4.93
N ALA A 4 14.48 -18.28 4.33
CA ALA A 4 14.20 -18.16 2.90
C ALA A 4 14.08 -16.71 2.40
N PHE A 5 13.76 -15.76 3.28
CA PHE A 5 13.56 -14.35 2.91
C PHE A 5 14.72 -13.45 3.33
N ARG A 6 15.79 -14.00 3.94
CA ARG A 6 16.89 -13.22 4.52
C ARG A 6 17.59 -12.34 3.49
N ALA A 7 17.89 -12.89 2.32
CA ALA A 7 18.53 -12.13 1.24
C ALA A 7 17.66 -10.96 0.76
N GLU A 8 16.34 -11.16 0.63
CA GLU A 8 15.44 -10.08 0.21
C GLU A 8 15.31 -8.98 1.27
N ALA A 9 15.34 -9.34 2.55
CA ALA A 9 15.34 -8.37 3.63
C ALA A 9 16.66 -7.57 3.69
N GLU A 10 17.81 -8.21 3.47
CA GLU A 10 19.11 -7.54 3.39
C GLU A 10 19.15 -6.51 2.26
N GLU A 11 18.54 -6.80 1.10
CA GLU A 11 18.40 -5.83 0.02
C GLU A 11 17.57 -4.59 0.44
N VAL A 12 16.45 -4.81 1.14
CA VAL A 12 15.60 -3.70 1.64
C VAL A 12 16.33 -2.88 2.72
N LEU A 13 17.06 -3.54 3.62
CA LEU A 13 17.90 -2.87 4.62
C LEU A 13 19.00 -2.04 3.96
N ALA A 14 19.65 -2.56 2.91
CA ALA A 14 20.65 -1.80 2.16
C ALA A 14 20.05 -0.57 1.45
N ALA A 15 18.75 -0.60 1.16
CA ALA A 15 18.00 0.50 0.54
C ALA A 15 17.46 1.54 1.54
N GLU A 16 17.74 1.43 2.85
CA GLU A 16 17.22 2.35 3.89
C GLU A 16 17.41 3.83 3.52
N LYS A 17 18.61 4.21 3.08
CA LYS A 17 18.91 5.60 2.68
C LYS A 17 18.04 6.06 1.50
N GLN A 18 17.75 5.17 0.56
CA GLN A 18 16.90 5.47 -0.60
C GLN A 18 15.44 5.64 -0.16
N ILE A 19 14.94 4.76 0.71
CA ILE A 19 13.57 4.83 1.27
C ILE A 19 13.38 6.17 2.00
N LEU A 20 14.29 6.51 2.91
CA LEU A 20 14.25 7.77 3.65
C LEU A 20 14.37 8.99 2.74
N ALA A 21 15.16 8.91 1.67
CA ALA A 21 15.27 9.99 0.69
C ALA A 21 13.95 10.18 -0.08
N GLN A 22 13.27 9.10 -0.46
CA GLN A 22 11.96 9.19 -1.13
C GLN A 22 10.88 9.77 -0.22
N GLU A 23 10.81 9.35 1.04
CA GLU A 23 9.87 9.92 2.02
C GLU A 23 10.15 11.40 2.29
N ARG A 24 11.43 11.80 2.33
CA ARG A 24 11.82 13.20 2.54
C ARG A 24 11.31 14.13 1.43
N ARG A 25 11.21 13.66 0.19
CA ARG A 25 10.65 14.45 -0.92
C ARG A 25 9.23 14.94 -0.61
N LEU A 26 8.44 14.16 0.14
CA LEU A 26 7.10 14.58 0.58
C LEU A 26 7.14 15.75 1.56
N LEU A 27 8.17 15.85 2.39
CA LEU A 27 8.34 16.94 3.36
C LEU A 27 8.81 18.23 2.69
N GLU A 28 9.59 18.11 1.63
CA GLU A 28 10.11 19.22 0.82
C GLU A 28 9.06 19.75 -0.16
N GLN A 29 8.09 18.91 -0.52
CA GLN A 29 7.01 19.25 -1.41
C GLN A 29 6.00 20.22 -0.76
N ARG A 30 5.74 21.33 -1.43
CA ARG A 30 4.62 22.23 -1.11
C ARG A 30 3.39 21.84 -1.91
N SER A 31 2.72 20.77 -1.49
CA SER A 31 1.43 20.41 -2.10
C SER A 31 0.33 21.37 -1.65
N ALA A 32 -0.42 21.91 -2.60
CA ALA A 32 -1.65 22.65 -2.32
C ALA A 32 -2.85 21.73 -2.00
N ALA A 33 -2.66 20.40 -2.06
CA ALA A 33 -3.73 19.44 -1.80
C ALA A 33 -4.22 19.54 -0.35
N HIS A 34 -5.53 19.66 -0.20
CA HIS A 34 -6.18 19.73 1.11
C HIS A 34 -6.10 18.40 1.85
N LYS A 35 -5.83 18.47 3.15
CA LYS A 35 -6.01 17.33 4.05
C LYS A 35 -7.49 17.20 4.41
N ILE A 36 -8.01 15.98 4.35
CA ILE A 36 -9.40 15.64 4.69
C ILE A 36 -9.45 14.62 5.82
N ARG A 37 -10.64 14.38 6.40
CA ARG A 37 -10.84 13.19 7.22
C ARG A 37 -10.81 11.99 6.27
N ILE A 38 -10.02 10.98 6.64
CA ILE A 38 -9.83 9.75 5.88
C ILE A 38 -10.38 8.58 6.70
N HIS A 39 -10.54 7.42 6.07
CA HIS A 39 -10.83 6.18 6.78
C HIS A 39 -9.65 5.78 7.67
N GLY A 40 -8.41 5.92 7.17
CA GLY A 40 -7.19 5.76 7.96
C GLY A 40 -6.76 4.30 8.22
N ASP A 41 -7.55 3.34 7.74
CA ASP A 41 -7.20 1.91 7.65
C ASP A 41 -7.97 1.26 6.48
N PHE A 42 -7.92 1.91 5.31
CA PHE A 42 -8.71 1.48 4.16
C PHE A 42 -8.03 0.34 3.40
N HIS A 43 -8.72 -0.80 3.31
CA HIS A 43 -8.27 -2.00 2.58
C HIS A 43 -9.48 -2.84 2.13
N LEU A 44 -9.25 -3.91 1.33
CA LEU A 44 -10.34 -4.73 0.76
C LEU A 44 -11.26 -5.35 1.81
N GLY A 45 -10.73 -5.69 2.98
CA GLY A 45 -11.51 -6.22 4.10
C GLY A 45 -12.56 -5.25 4.64
N GLN A 46 -12.41 -3.95 4.37
CA GLN A 46 -13.34 -2.90 4.77
C GLN A 46 -14.31 -2.49 3.65
N ALA A 47 -14.31 -3.19 2.52
CA ALA A 47 -15.18 -2.92 1.39
C ALA A 47 -16.13 -4.09 1.13
N LEU A 48 -17.44 -3.85 1.27
CA LEU A 48 -18.48 -4.84 0.99
C LEU A 48 -19.19 -4.53 -0.32
N HIS A 49 -19.16 -5.48 -1.26
CA HIS A 49 -19.90 -5.37 -2.51
C HIS A 49 -21.37 -5.80 -2.32
N THR A 50 -22.29 -4.91 -2.65
CA THR A 50 -23.75 -5.13 -2.52
C THR A 50 -24.37 -5.74 -3.78
N GLY A 51 -23.58 -6.04 -4.81
CA GLY A 51 -24.04 -6.46 -6.14
C GLY A 51 -24.15 -5.30 -7.14
N ARG A 52 -24.31 -4.07 -6.66
CA ARG A 52 -24.44 -2.86 -7.50
C ARG A 52 -23.57 -1.67 -7.05
N ASP A 53 -23.07 -1.71 -5.82
CA ASP A 53 -22.29 -0.65 -5.20
C ASP A 53 -21.44 -1.21 -4.05
N PHE A 54 -20.59 -0.39 -3.46
CA PHE A 54 -19.76 -0.71 -2.30
C PHE A 54 -20.22 0.01 -1.04
N ILE A 55 -20.19 -0.70 0.08
CA ILE A 55 -20.31 -0.12 1.42
C ILE A 55 -18.93 -0.22 2.08
N PHE A 56 -18.46 0.89 2.64
CA PHE A 56 -17.22 0.93 3.41
C PHE A 56 -17.52 0.90 4.90
N LEU A 57 -16.76 0.10 5.64
CA LEU A 57 -16.95 -0.15 7.08
C LEU A 57 -15.82 0.47 7.91
N ASP A 58 -15.92 0.36 9.23
CA ASP A 58 -14.80 0.50 10.18
C ASP A 58 -13.95 1.79 10.07
N PHE A 59 -14.60 2.94 10.19
CA PHE A 59 -13.95 4.26 10.19
C PHE A 59 -13.24 4.61 11.51
N GLU A 60 -12.83 3.62 12.31
CA GLU A 60 -12.07 3.84 13.55
C GLU A 60 -10.63 4.30 13.29
N GLY A 61 -10.10 3.98 12.10
CA GLY A 61 -8.71 4.22 11.69
C GLY A 61 -7.73 3.23 12.31
N GLU A 62 -6.45 3.33 11.92
CA GLU A 62 -5.40 2.37 12.30
C GLU A 62 -5.37 2.07 13.83
N PRO A 63 -5.64 0.82 14.26
CA PRO A 63 -5.77 0.45 15.67
C PRO A 63 -4.52 0.74 16.51
N ALA A 64 -3.33 0.64 15.91
CA ALA A 64 -2.06 0.90 16.60
C ALA A 64 -1.84 2.39 16.94
N ARG A 65 -2.60 3.31 16.33
CA ARG A 65 -2.43 4.75 16.56
C ARG A 65 -3.26 5.24 17.76
N PRO A 66 -2.79 6.24 18.52
CA PRO A 66 -3.59 6.89 19.55
C PRO A 66 -4.87 7.54 18.99
N LEU A 67 -5.95 7.56 19.79
CA LEU A 67 -7.26 8.13 19.37
C LEU A 67 -7.17 9.57 18.84
N GLY A 68 -6.30 10.40 19.43
CA GLY A 68 -6.08 11.78 18.98
C GLY A 68 -5.55 11.83 17.55
N GLU A 69 -4.70 10.88 17.15
CA GLU A 69 -4.13 10.81 15.82
C GLU A 69 -5.12 10.32 14.77
N ARG A 70 -6.00 9.35 15.13
CA ARG A 70 -7.01 8.79 14.22
C ARG A 70 -8.03 9.83 13.74
N LYS A 71 -8.22 10.93 14.50
CA LYS A 71 -9.14 12.03 14.14
C LYS A 71 -8.51 13.11 13.27
N LEU A 72 -7.19 13.09 13.06
CA LEU A 72 -6.51 14.15 12.32
C LEU A 72 -6.82 14.08 10.83
N LYS A 73 -6.89 15.25 10.19
CA LYS A 73 -6.97 15.32 8.73
C LYS A 73 -5.64 14.90 8.10
N ARG A 74 -5.72 14.17 7.00
CA ARG A 74 -4.60 13.57 6.27
C ARG A 74 -4.83 13.67 4.76
N SER A 75 -3.81 13.34 3.96
CA SER A 75 -3.98 13.20 2.52
C SER A 75 -4.88 11.99 2.23
N ALA A 76 -5.81 12.14 1.28
CA ALA A 76 -6.64 11.04 0.79
C ALA A 76 -5.80 9.91 0.17
N LEU A 77 -4.60 10.23 -0.34
CA LEU A 77 -3.69 9.26 -0.92
C LEU A 77 -3.18 8.22 0.09
N ARG A 78 -3.34 8.44 1.40
CA ARG A 78 -3.07 7.40 2.41
C ARG A 78 -4.06 6.24 2.32
N ASP A 79 -5.35 6.54 2.13
CA ASP A 79 -6.37 5.49 1.93
C ASP A 79 -6.17 4.80 0.58
N VAL A 80 -5.84 5.56 -0.48
CA VAL A 80 -5.51 5.00 -1.80
C VAL A 80 -4.33 4.04 -1.70
N ALA A 81 -3.25 4.43 -1.03
CA ALA A 81 -2.09 3.58 -0.80
C ALA A 81 -2.49 2.32 -0.01
N GLY A 82 -3.30 2.43 1.04
CA GLY A 82 -3.81 1.29 1.80
C GLY A 82 -4.56 0.26 0.92
N MET A 83 -5.45 0.73 0.05
CA MET A 83 -6.16 -0.15 -0.89
C MET A 83 -5.21 -0.81 -1.90
N MET A 84 -4.26 -0.05 -2.45
CA MET A 84 -3.25 -0.60 -3.37
C MET A 84 -2.39 -1.69 -2.71
N ARG A 85 -1.92 -1.46 -1.47
CA ARG A 85 -1.24 -2.49 -0.66
C ARG A 85 -2.13 -3.71 -0.48
N SER A 86 -3.43 -3.51 -0.21
CA SER A 86 -4.39 -4.60 -0.06
C SER A 86 -4.53 -5.48 -1.29
N PHE A 87 -4.43 -4.92 -2.52
CA PHE A 87 -4.38 -5.73 -3.74
C PHE A 87 -3.15 -6.64 -3.78
N GLN A 88 -1.98 -6.14 -3.37
CA GLN A 88 -0.78 -6.98 -3.32
C GLN A 88 -0.96 -8.14 -2.34
N TYR A 89 -1.48 -7.86 -1.14
CA TYR A 89 -1.79 -8.90 -0.16
C TYR A 89 -2.79 -9.92 -0.72
N ALA A 90 -3.84 -9.48 -1.40
CA ALA A 90 -4.81 -10.38 -2.02
C ALA A 90 -4.14 -11.29 -3.06
N ALA A 91 -3.31 -10.73 -3.94
CA ALA A 91 -2.61 -11.48 -4.97
C ALA A 91 -1.67 -12.55 -4.40
N TYR A 92 -0.89 -12.19 -3.37
CA TYR A 92 0.06 -13.12 -2.74
C TYR A 92 -0.63 -14.13 -1.83
N SER A 93 -1.72 -13.76 -1.16
CA SER A 93 -2.50 -14.70 -0.33
C SER A 93 -3.07 -15.87 -1.14
N ALA A 94 -3.38 -15.65 -2.43
CA ALA A 94 -3.83 -16.70 -3.33
C ALA A 94 -2.75 -17.76 -3.57
N LEU A 95 -1.46 -17.38 -3.53
CA LEU A 95 -0.31 -18.28 -3.72
C LEU A 95 -0.04 -19.17 -2.50
N TRP A 96 -0.64 -18.86 -1.35
CA TRP A 96 -0.43 -19.59 -0.10
C TRP A 96 -1.66 -20.38 0.36
N GLN A 97 -2.67 -20.51 -0.52
CA GLN A 97 -3.80 -21.36 -0.23
C GLN A 97 -3.38 -22.84 -0.14
N PRO A 98 -3.98 -23.66 0.74
CA PRO A 98 -3.63 -25.07 0.88
C PRO A 98 -3.74 -25.89 -0.41
N ALA A 99 -4.59 -25.47 -1.35
CA ALA A 99 -4.76 -26.10 -2.65
C ALA A 99 -3.64 -25.73 -3.66
N MET A 100 -2.74 -24.80 -3.32
CA MET A 100 -1.67 -24.35 -4.20
C MET A 100 -0.52 -25.36 -4.27
N ARG A 101 -0.18 -25.78 -5.49
CA ARG A 101 0.98 -26.64 -5.75
C ARG A 101 2.26 -25.82 -5.65
N GLN A 102 3.20 -26.27 -4.82
CA GLN A 102 4.43 -25.52 -4.54
C GLN A 102 5.30 -25.34 -5.79
N GLU A 103 5.26 -26.29 -6.74
CA GLU A 103 5.97 -26.21 -8.01
C GLU A 103 5.45 -25.11 -8.96
N ASP A 104 4.18 -24.71 -8.81
CA ASP A 104 3.57 -23.66 -9.65
C ASP A 104 3.85 -22.26 -9.11
N VAL A 105 4.15 -22.13 -7.81
CA VAL A 105 4.29 -20.83 -7.13
C VAL A 105 5.28 -19.90 -7.84
N PRO A 106 6.51 -20.33 -8.23
CA PRO A 106 7.46 -19.44 -8.91
C PRO A 106 6.97 -18.92 -10.27
N PHE A 107 6.11 -19.68 -10.96
CA PHE A 107 5.50 -19.25 -12.22
C PHE A 107 4.33 -18.29 -11.97
N LEU A 108 3.44 -18.64 -11.03
CA LEU A 108 2.25 -17.86 -10.69
C LEU A 108 2.58 -16.55 -9.98
N GLU A 109 3.70 -16.49 -9.26
CA GLU A 109 4.15 -15.26 -8.60
C GLU A 109 4.32 -14.09 -9.58
N LYS A 110 4.88 -14.37 -10.78
CA LYS A 110 5.00 -13.36 -11.85
C LYS A 110 3.65 -12.82 -12.29
N TRP A 111 2.61 -13.67 -12.29
CA TRP A 111 1.24 -13.28 -12.61
C TRP A 111 0.57 -12.54 -11.46
N ALA A 112 0.88 -12.88 -10.21
CA ALA A 112 0.42 -12.13 -9.05
C ALA A 112 0.94 -10.68 -9.08
N ASP A 113 2.20 -10.48 -9.45
CA ASP A 113 2.79 -9.14 -9.63
C ASP A 113 2.10 -8.35 -10.75
N VAL A 114 1.85 -8.99 -11.90
CA VAL A 114 1.10 -8.35 -13.01
C VAL A 114 -0.30 -7.98 -12.56
N TRP A 115 -1.03 -8.92 -11.94
CA TRP A 115 -2.39 -8.69 -11.48
C TRP A 115 -2.47 -7.53 -10.48
N TYR A 116 -1.57 -7.50 -9.49
CA TYR A 116 -1.51 -6.44 -8.50
C TYR A 116 -1.28 -5.07 -9.16
N ARG A 117 -0.36 -4.98 -10.12
CA ARG A 117 -0.07 -3.73 -10.84
C ARG A 117 -1.28 -3.24 -11.64
N GLU A 118 -1.93 -4.13 -12.38
CA GLU A 118 -3.10 -3.79 -13.20
C GLU A 118 -4.27 -3.34 -12.32
N MET A 119 -4.54 -4.05 -11.21
CA MET A 119 -5.58 -3.66 -10.27
C MET A 119 -5.30 -2.32 -9.59
N SER A 120 -4.06 -2.10 -9.17
CA SER A 120 -3.64 -0.84 -8.53
C SER A 120 -3.71 0.33 -9.51
N SER A 121 -3.29 0.12 -10.76
CA SER A 121 -3.38 1.10 -11.85
C SER A 121 -4.84 1.44 -12.16
N THR A 122 -5.69 0.42 -12.35
CA THR A 122 -7.12 0.60 -12.65
C THR A 122 -7.83 1.32 -11.51
N PHE A 123 -7.55 0.95 -10.26
CA PHE A 123 -8.11 1.60 -9.08
C PHE A 123 -7.70 3.07 -9.00
N LEU A 124 -6.40 3.37 -9.12
CA LEU A 124 -5.91 4.75 -9.07
C LEU A 124 -6.51 5.61 -10.19
N GLN A 125 -6.52 5.11 -11.43
CA GLN A 125 -7.10 5.82 -12.57
C GLN A 125 -8.60 6.10 -12.34
N SER A 126 -9.35 5.10 -11.87
CA SER A 126 -10.78 5.24 -11.57
C SER A 126 -11.02 6.23 -10.42
N TYR A 127 -10.17 6.20 -9.39
CA TYR A 127 -10.25 7.12 -8.26
C TYR A 127 -10.02 8.57 -8.71
N LEU A 128 -9.00 8.82 -9.53
CA LEU A 128 -8.72 10.15 -10.09
C LEU A 128 -9.83 10.62 -11.03
N ALA A 129 -10.37 9.73 -11.87
CA ALA A 129 -11.49 10.04 -12.76
C ALA A 129 -12.79 10.34 -12.00
N ALA A 130 -12.99 9.74 -10.83
CA ALA A 130 -14.11 10.03 -9.94
C ALA A 130 -13.91 11.31 -9.10
N THR A 131 -12.70 11.88 -9.08
CA THR A 131 -12.34 13.04 -8.26
C THR A 131 -11.66 14.19 -9.05
N PRO A 132 -12.13 14.55 -10.27
CA PRO A 132 -11.38 15.42 -11.18
C PRO A 132 -11.13 16.83 -10.62
N ASP A 133 -12.08 17.37 -9.87
CA ASP A 133 -12.00 18.72 -9.26
C ASP A 133 -11.70 18.69 -7.75
N ALA A 134 -11.33 17.52 -7.21
CA ALA A 134 -11.10 17.38 -5.78
C ALA A 134 -9.87 18.16 -5.33
N LEU A 135 -10.10 19.15 -4.44
CA LEU A 135 -9.03 19.94 -3.84
C LEU A 135 -8.06 19.12 -2.97
N PHE A 136 -8.43 17.89 -2.61
CA PHE A 136 -7.62 16.98 -1.80
C PHE A 136 -6.67 16.08 -2.62
N ILE A 137 -6.66 16.22 -3.94
CA ILE A 137 -5.73 15.53 -4.84
C ILE A 137 -4.71 16.55 -5.40
N PRO A 138 -3.41 16.23 -5.40
CA PRO A 138 -2.42 17.08 -6.04
C PRO A 138 -2.71 17.24 -7.53
N ARG A 139 -2.71 18.50 -8.02
CA ARG A 139 -3.06 18.81 -9.42
C ARG A 139 -1.98 18.44 -10.43
N ASN A 140 -0.71 18.49 -10.01
CA ASN A 140 0.39 18.12 -10.90
C ASN A 140 0.79 16.66 -10.64
N GLU A 141 1.16 15.98 -11.72
CA GLU A 141 1.46 14.55 -11.71
C GLU A 141 2.69 14.21 -10.87
N ALA A 142 3.70 15.09 -10.87
CA ALA A 142 4.92 14.89 -10.08
C ALA A 142 4.61 14.84 -8.57
N ASP A 143 3.78 15.77 -8.10
CA ASP A 143 3.34 15.87 -6.71
C ASP A 143 2.46 14.69 -6.30
N LEU A 144 1.57 14.25 -7.20
CA LEU A 144 0.74 13.06 -6.99
C LEU A 144 1.63 11.82 -6.82
N ARG A 145 2.59 11.65 -7.74
CA ARG A 145 3.53 10.53 -7.73
C ARG A 145 4.38 10.51 -6.47
N ILE A 146 5.02 11.62 -6.11
CA ILE A 146 5.84 11.73 -4.89
C ILE A 146 5.02 11.37 -3.65
N ALA A 147 3.80 11.92 -3.54
CA ALA A 147 2.96 11.65 -2.39
C ALA A 147 2.50 10.18 -2.33
N LEU A 148 2.10 9.61 -3.46
CA LEU A 148 1.66 8.22 -3.53
C LEU A 148 2.81 7.24 -3.23
N GLU A 149 3.97 7.43 -3.84
CA GLU A 149 5.18 6.63 -3.58
C GLU A 149 5.54 6.67 -2.08
N ALA A 150 5.55 7.86 -1.47
CA ALA A 150 5.85 8.01 -0.06
C ALA A 150 4.82 7.32 0.85
N TYR A 151 3.52 7.41 0.56
CA TYR A 151 2.50 6.73 1.37
C TYR A 151 2.47 5.21 1.17
N LEU A 152 2.82 4.72 -0.02
CA LEU A 152 2.98 3.29 -0.26
C LEU A 152 4.19 2.74 0.53
N LEU A 153 5.30 3.47 0.59
CA LEU A 153 6.46 3.10 1.40
C LEU A 153 6.16 3.14 2.90
N ASP A 154 5.58 4.23 3.40
CA ASP A 154 5.19 4.38 4.82
C ASP A 154 4.31 3.19 5.27
N LYS A 155 3.32 2.80 4.44
CA LYS A 155 2.47 1.63 4.74
C LYS A 155 3.24 0.32 4.66
N ALA A 156 4.10 0.12 3.64
CA ALA A 156 4.87 -1.12 3.52
C ALA A 156 5.91 -1.30 4.66
N VAL A 157 6.55 -0.22 5.11
CA VAL A 157 7.46 -0.25 6.26
C VAL A 157 6.69 -0.57 7.54
N TYR A 158 5.53 0.04 7.74
CA TYR A 158 4.64 -0.29 8.86
C TYR A 158 4.24 -1.78 8.84
N GLU A 159 3.88 -2.30 7.67
CA GLU A 159 3.50 -3.69 7.47
C GLU A 159 4.63 -4.66 7.82
N ILE A 160 5.91 -4.36 7.53
CA ILE A 160 7.04 -5.20 7.96
C ILE A 160 6.99 -5.39 9.48
N GLY A 161 6.88 -4.29 10.23
CA GLY A 161 6.80 -4.35 11.69
C GLY A 161 5.59 -5.14 12.16
N TYR A 162 4.45 -4.96 11.51
CA TYR A 162 3.23 -5.69 11.83
C TYR A 162 3.37 -7.20 11.57
N GLU A 163 3.83 -7.61 10.38
CA GLU A 163 3.93 -9.02 10.01
C GLU A 163 4.97 -9.76 10.84
N LEU A 164 6.11 -9.13 11.16
CA LEU A 164 7.11 -9.74 12.04
C LEU A 164 6.57 -10.08 13.44
N ASN A 165 5.58 -9.33 13.92
CA ASN A 165 4.98 -9.55 15.24
C ASN A 165 3.78 -10.51 15.23
N HIS A 166 3.07 -10.66 14.11
CA HIS A 166 1.81 -11.41 14.06
C HIS A 166 1.83 -12.59 13.08
N ARG A 167 2.46 -12.45 11.91
CA ARG A 167 2.50 -13.46 10.83
C ARG A 167 3.86 -13.45 10.13
N PRO A 168 4.94 -13.96 10.76
CA PRO A 168 6.30 -13.82 10.23
C PRO A 168 6.50 -14.38 8.82
N ASP A 169 5.69 -15.35 8.39
CA ASP A 169 5.74 -15.92 7.04
C ASP A 169 5.23 -14.94 5.96
N TRP A 170 4.47 -13.92 6.35
CA TRP A 170 3.87 -12.94 5.43
C TRP A 170 4.77 -11.74 5.15
N VAL A 171 5.87 -11.58 5.91
CA VAL A 171 6.77 -10.41 5.82
C VAL A 171 7.40 -10.23 4.43
N VAL A 172 7.44 -11.29 3.63
CA VAL A 172 7.92 -11.22 2.24
C VAL A 172 7.04 -10.30 1.37
N ILE A 173 5.73 -10.18 1.64
CA ILE A 173 4.82 -9.31 0.88
C ILE A 173 5.24 -7.83 0.99
N PRO A 174 5.39 -7.24 2.20
CA PRO A 174 5.85 -5.86 2.30
C PRO A 174 7.30 -5.66 1.86
N ILE A 175 8.20 -6.63 2.04
CA ILE A 175 9.58 -6.58 1.52
C ILE A 175 9.56 -6.44 -0.02
N ARG A 176 8.82 -7.31 -0.72
CA ARG A 176 8.69 -7.25 -2.18
C ARG A 176 7.93 -6.00 -2.64
N GLY A 177 6.94 -5.56 -1.86
CA GLY A 177 6.25 -4.29 -2.03
C GLY A 177 7.20 -3.10 -2.10
N ILE A 178 8.10 -2.95 -1.11
CA ILE A 178 9.12 -1.91 -1.10
C ILE A 178 10.01 -2.02 -2.33
N LYS A 179 10.51 -3.21 -2.66
CA LYS A 179 11.34 -3.43 -3.86
C LYS A 179 10.63 -3.01 -5.15
N HIS A 180 9.33 -3.25 -5.26
CA HIS A 180 8.54 -2.84 -6.42
C HIS A 180 8.41 -1.31 -6.51
N ILE A 181 8.14 -0.65 -5.39
CA ILE A 181 8.02 0.82 -5.32
C ILE A 181 9.36 1.47 -5.68
N LEU A 182 10.48 0.99 -5.12
CA LEU A 182 11.81 1.52 -5.40
C LEU A 182 12.28 1.33 -6.86
N LYS A 183 11.80 0.29 -7.55
CA LYS A 183 12.09 0.05 -8.97
C LYS A 183 11.22 0.86 -9.93
N SER A 184 10.08 1.36 -9.45
CA SER A 184 9.12 2.12 -10.26
C SER A 184 9.33 3.63 -10.20
N GLY A 185 10.24 4.10 -9.33
CA GLY A 185 10.52 5.51 -9.04
C GLY A 185 11.52 6.19 -9.97
#